data_AF-A0A931Y255-F1
#
_entry.id   AF-A0A931Y255-F1
#
_cell.length_a   1.000
_cell.length_b   1.000
_cell.length_c   1.000
_cell.angle_alpha   90.00
_cell.angle_beta   90.00
_cell.angle_gamma   90.00
#
_symmetry.space_group_name_H-M   'P 1'
#
loop_
_entity.id
_entity.type
_entity.pdbx_description
1 polymer ?
#
loop_
_entity_poly.entity_id
_entity_poly.type
_entity_poly.pdbx_seq_one_letter_code
_entity_poly.pdbx_strand_id
1 'polypeptide(L)'
;MFASELGPPATVIGSAELRTYGSTFYEVEEALAAREGITFHSAGDVGSEDWILVRGLPRDSSRNVLVLIDGVPLNNAAYEGVEIQDLPSSHLDRVEVWRPPLPARYGGYHAVLAFWTKPLRQQDGVVAWTGAAVGSLATSRTSSGFASRSGPLTIDGSLSTLDTGGLTGRFRTPPFDNIRYGDRSYWDWAPALRVGWQPSARTSFTFTATGSNNRKAFSDDEYRNRWFGLGGFLFAHRFSNQVLLRGAAHMGEERYFLRLRMHPDVSLQQRRRFGGRFEIVVTPTAQSTTVFGVEAGRRVLDVHGHSFALTNAAAFAETRIAPLAALEATAGVRGEQFAPQHVGAARAGRAVLGWSVGLVGHLGPTVDLFTRYGRSNRWPALGEYSERRALNAESLTGGEIGARWSYGDVKVSATFFSLLLGGAIGSDASGTNVNAIEPIRSRGIEARVDARVSAFASLYATWTGSRVTTAAGQATPYGPPPQMASGGAILHDDAWLARVSFRYLGRKEGILRHMGDEGRVADALLVDAYAEHRVTSGVTAWAQIGNLLNLTYETFQGRPMMPRTVLVGVTLDHVL
;
A
#
# COMPACT_ATOMS: atom_id res chain seq x y z
N MET A 1 -17.30 -3.76 9.04
CA MET A 1 -15.95 -3.50 8.48
C MET A 1 -15.00 -3.26 9.65
N PHE A 2 -13.73 -3.69 9.60
CA PHE A 2 -12.77 -3.51 10.71
C PHE A 2 -12.46 -2.02 10.90
N ALA A 3 -13.32 -1.31 11.62
CA ALA A 3 -13.15 0.11 11.91
C ALA A 3 -12.03 0.31 12.95
N SER A 4 -11.47 1.52 12.98
CA SER A 4 -10.36 1.92 13.86
C SER A 4 -10.80 2.16 15.31
N GLU A 5 -11.40 1.15 15.96
CA GLU A 5 -11.92 1.23 17.34
C GLU A 5 -10.83 1.44 18.41
N LEU A 6 -9.56 1.26 18.05
CA LEU A 6 -8.39 1.30 18.93
C LEU A 6 -7.47 2.51 18.65
N GLY A 7 -7.97 3.51 17.93
CA GLY A 7 -7.23 4.72 17.56
C GLY A 7 -7.00 4.81 16.05
N PRO A 8 -6.84 6.04 15.51
CA PRO A 8 -6.80 6.27 14.09
C PRO A 8 -5.47 5.83 13.45
N PRO A 9 -5.47 5.49 12.15
CA PRO A 9 -4.23 5.33 11.37
C PRO A 9 -3.41 6.60 11.37
N ALA A 10 -2.13 6.49 11.02
CA ALA A 10 -1.23 7.63 11.01
C ALA A 10 -1.57 8.62 9.87
N THR A 11 -2.10 8.12 8.75
CA THR A 11 -2.62 8.93 7.65
C THR A 11 -3.84 8.25 7.03
N VAL A 12 -4.83 9.04 6.60
CA VAL A 12 -5.96 8.61 5.79
C VAL A 12 -5.95 9.41 4.48
N ILE A 13 -6.07 8.72 3.35
CA ILE A 13 -6.27 9.34 2.04
C ILE A 13 -7.69 8.98 1.61
N GLY A 14 -8.60 9.95 1.63
CA GLY A 14 -10.01 9.73 1.32
C GLY A 14 -10.31 9.74 -0.18
N SER A 15 -11.50 9.29 -0.56
CA SER A 15 -11.93 9.13 -1.95
C SER A 15 -11.86 10.43 -2.74
N ALA A 16 -12.21 11.57 -2.13
CA ALA A 16 -12.11 12.87 -2.80
C ALA A 16 -10.69 13.20 -3.25
N GLU A 17 -9.70 12.90 -2.41
CA GLU A 17 -8.31 13.10 -2.76
C GLU A 17 -7.82 12.04 -3.73
N LEU A 18 -8.14 10.76 -3.49
CA LEU A 18 -7.81 9.67 -4.40
C LEU A 18 -8.31 9.94 -5.82
N ARG A 19 -9.47 10.58 -5.99
CA ARG A 19 -9.96 10.99 -7.33
C ARG A 19 -9.01 11.95 -8.04
N THR A 20 -8.45 12.94 -7.33
CA THR A 20 -7.55 13.95 -7.93
C THR A 20 -6.16 13.41 -8.31
N TYR A 21 -5.78 12.23 -7.80
CA TYR A 21 -4.53 11.51 -8.11
C TYR A 21 -4.75 10.24 -8.94
N GLY A 22 -5.94 9.65 -8.85
CA GLY A 22 -6.32 8.35 -9.39
C GLY A 22 -6.50 8.29 -10.90
N SER A 23 -6.43 9.45 -11.56
CA SER A 23 -6.42 9.58 -13.01
C SER A 23 -4.99 9.60 -13.60
N THR A 24 -3.93 9.45 -12.77
CA THR A 24 -2.54 9.31 -13.22
C THR A 24 -2.24 7.89 -13.69
N PHE A 25 -1.13 7.71 -14.41
CA PHE A 25 -0.61 6.39 -14.79
C PHE A 25 -0.19 5.51 -13.60
N TYR A 26 0.07 6.13 -12.44
CA TYR A 26 0.49 5.45 -11.20
C TYR A 26 -0.63 5.48 -10.14
N GLU A 27 -1.82 5.99 -10.50
CA GLU A 27 -3.03 6.11 -9.68
C GLU A 27 -2.82 6.37 -8.18
N VAL A 28 -3.02 5.33 -7.37
CA VAL A 28 -2.99 5.40 -5.90
C VAL A 28 -1.57 5.57 -5.37
N GLU A 29 -0.56 5.15 -6.12
CA GLU A 29 0.85 5.34 -5.77
C GLU A 29 1.21 6.81 -5.73
N GLU A 30 0.70 7.62 -6.67
CA GLU A 30 0.96 9.06 -6.68
C GLU A 30 0.33 9.75 -5.46
N ALA A 31 -0.88 9.35 -5.08
CA ALA A 31 -1.53 9.83 -3.86
C ALA A 31 -0.75 9.45 -2.59
N LEU A 32 -0.22 8.23 -2.55
CA LEU A 32 0.61 7.74 -1.45
C LEU A 32 1.96 8.44 -1.39
N ALA A 33 2.60 8.66 -2.55
CA ALA A 33 3.90 9.33 -2.66
C ALA A 33 3.83 10.82 -2.31
N ALA A 34 2.64 11.43 -2.34
CA ALA A 34 2.41 12.77 -1.81
C ALA A 34 2.41 12.83 -0.26
N ARG A 35 2.47 11.68 0.43
CA ARG A 35 2.49 11.59 1.90
C ARG A 35 3.89 11.52 2.49
N GLU A 36 4.02 12.11 3.67
CA GLU A 36 5.24 12.05 4.47
C GLU A 36 5.60 10.59 4.84
N GLY A 37 6.88 10.27 4.73
CA GLY A 37 7.42 8.97 5.10
C GLY A 37 7.10 7.81 4.15
N ILE A 38 6.51 8.06 2.97
CA ILE A 38 6.28 7.03 1.94
C ILE A 38 7.17 7.30 0.73
N THR A 39 7.86 6.27 0.26
CA THR A 39 8.73 6.35 -0.93
C THR A 39 8.44 5.17 -1.83
N PHE A 40 8.48 5.41 -3.14
CA PHE A 40 8.39 4.39 -4.17
C PHE A 40 9.72 4.25 -4.91
N HIS A 41 10.12 3.02 -5.20
CA HIS A 41 11.08 2.73 -6.26
C HIS A 41 10.33 2.01 -7.37
N SER A 42 10.35 2.58 -8.57
CA SER A 42 9.65 2.03 -9.73
C SER A 42 10.65 1.77 -10.84
N ALA A 43 10.42 0.72 -11.63
CA ALA A 43 11.14 0.52 -12.87
C ALA A 43 10.66 1.44 -14.01
N GLY A 44 9.71 2.36 -13.72
CA GLY A 44 9.35 3.49 -14.57
C GLY A 44 8.19 3.25 -15.52
N ASP A 45 7.60 2.04 -15.55
CA ASP A 45 6.49 1.72 -16.45
C ASP A 45 5.18 1.53 -15.73
N VAL A 46 4.08 1.64 -16.47
CA VAL A 46 2.83 0.99 -16.04
C VAL A 46 3.06 -0.51 -15.93
N GLY A 47 2.58 -1.10 -14.85
CA GLY A 47 2.68 -2.54 -14.65
C GLY A 47 4.09 -3.04 -14.33
N SER A 48 5.06 -2.14 -14.05
CA SER A 48 6.32 -2.58 -13.45
C SER A 48 6.17 -3.00 -12.00
N GLU A 49 7.21 -3.62 -11.47
CA GLU A 49 7.27 -3.86 -10.03
C GLU A 49 7.58 -2.54 -9.32
N ASP A 50 6.75 -2.18 -8.34
CA ASP A 50 6.87 -0.97 -7.55
C ASP A 50 7.14 -1.34 -6.08
N TRP A 51 8.18 -0.73 -5.51
CA TRP A 51 8.65 -1.02 -4.17
C TRP A 51 8.28 0.11 -3.22
N ILE A 52 7.50 -0.23 -2.21
CA ILE A 52 6.95 0.70 -1.24
C ILE A 52 7.80 0.66 0.01
N LEU A 53 8.35 1.81 0.36
CA LEU A 53 9.09 1.99 1.59
C LEU A 53 8.32 2.93 2.50
N VAL A 54 8.08 2.48 3.73
CA VAL A 54 7.54 3.31 4.80
C VAL A 54 8.66 3.62 5.78
N ARG A 55 8.92 4.90 6.03
CA ARG A 55 10.05 5.40 6.82
C ARG A 55 11.39 4.86 6.32
N GLY A 56 11.51 4.65 5.02
CA GLY A 56 12.76 4.27 4.38
C GLY A 56 13.32 2.90 4.76
N LEU A 57 12.55 2.03 5.42
CA LEU A 57 13.00 0.69 5.78
C LEU A 57 13.32 -0.11 4.50
N PRO A 58 14.62 -0.33 4.18
CA PRO A 58 15.04 -0.74 2.86
C PRO A 58 14.84 -2.23 2.67
N ARG A 59 14.31 -2.62 1.51
CA ARG A 59 14.29 -4.00 0.99
C ARG A 59 14.33 -3.98 -0.52
N ASP A 60 14.67 -5.14 -1.07
CA ASP A 60 14.62 -5.51 -2.47
C ASP A 60 13.19 -5.84 -2.97
N SER A 61 12.16 -5.30 -2.28
CA SER A 61 10.75 -5.19 -2.69
C SER A 61 9.91 -4.54 -1.56
N SER A 62 8.59 -4.48 -1.74
CA SER A 62 7.59 -4.08 -0.71
C SER A 62 7.43 -5.06 0.47
N ARG A 63 8.33 -6.04 0.67
CA ARG A 63 8.27 -7.11 1.72
C ARG A 63 8.00 -6.61 3.14
N ASN A 64 8.34 -5.38 3.47
CA ASN A 64 8.12 -4.82 4.81
C ASN A 64 6.69 -4.29 5.04
N VAL A 65 5.88 -4.19 3.99
CA VAL A 65 4.57 -3.52 4.00
C VAL A 65 3.46 -4.53 3.76
N LEU A 66 2.60 -4.73 4.76
CA LEU A 66 1.34 -5.45 4.58
C LEU A 66 0.38 -4.57 3.79
N VAL A 67 -0.09 -5.04 2.65
CA VAL A 67 -1.16 -4.36 1.91
C VAL A 67 -2.44 -5.16 2.08
N LEU A 68 -3.48 -4.48 2.54
CA LEU A 68 -4.80 -5.05 2.75
C LEU A 68 -5.79 -4.42 1.78
N ILE A 69 -6.73 -5.20 1.25
CA ILE A 69 -7.98 -4.72 0.67
C ILE A 69 -9.14 -5.24 1.52
N ASP A 70 -9.90 -4.33 2.12
CA ASP A 70 -10.99 -4.65 3.05
C ASP A 70 -10.59 -5.59 4.21
N GLY A 71 -9.33 -5.49 4.66
CA GLY A 71 -8.75 -6.34 5.70
C GLY A 71 -8.17 -7.66 5.20
N VAL A 72 -8.22 -7.94 3.90
CA VAL A 72 -7.66 -9.14 3.27
C VAL A 72 -6.27 -8.85 2.69
N PRO A 73 -5.24 -9.65 3.01
CA PRO A 73 -3.90 -9.48 2.45
C PRO A 73 -3.83 -9.60 0.92
N LEU A 74 -3.24 -8.58 0.30
CA LEU A 74 -2.97 -8.52 -1.13
C LEU A 74 -1.57 -9.07 -1.49
N ASN A 75 -0.61 -9.03 -0.56
CA ASN A 75 0.76 -9.49 -0.77
C ASN A 75 0.82 -10.89 -1.39
N ASN A 76 1.67 -11.06 -2.42
CA ASN A 76 1.82 -12.35 -3.08
C ASN A 76 2.52 -13.38 -2.18
N ALA A 77 2.33 -14.67 -2.48
CA ALA A 77 2.82 -15.75 -1.63
C ALA A 77 4.35 -15.95 -1.69
N ALA A 78 5.00 -15.54 -2.80
CA ALA A 78 6.41 -15.84 -3.07
C ALA A 78 7.33 -14.86 -2.36
N TYR A 79 7.27 -13.59 -2.74
CA TYR A 79 8.14 -12.55 -2.24
C TYR A 79 7.37 -11.46 -1.49
N GLU A 80 6.08 -11.63 -1.23
CA GLU A 80 5.26 -10.67 -0.48
C GLU A 80 5.25 -9.26 -1.08
N GLY A 81 5.59 -9.15 -2.37
CA GLY A 81 5.40 -7.95 -3.16
C GLY A 81 3.92 -7.69 -3.43
N VAL A 82 3.64 -6.46 -3.84
CA VAL A 82 2.29 -6.00 -4.18
C VAL A 82 2.40 -5.11 -5.39
N GLU A 83 1.53 -5.33 -6.35
CA GLU A 83 1.38 -4.50 -7.53
C GLU A 83 0.11 -3.67 -7.36
N ILE A 84 0.26 -2.52 -6.69
CA ILE A 84 -0.85 -1.63 -6.30
C ILE A 84 -1.59 -1.08 -7.52
N GLN A 85 -0.93 -0.99 -8.67
CA GLN A 85 -1.55 -0.61 -9.94
C GLN A 85 -2.74 -1.51 -10.33
N ASP A 86 -2.84 -2.73 -9.78
CA ASP A 86 -3.98 -3.63 -10.01
C ASP A 86 -5.23 -3.24 -9.19
N LEU A 87 -5.16 -2.20 -8.36
CA LEU A 87 -6.28 -1.67 -7.58
C LEU A 87 -6.77 -0.33 -8.14
N PRO A 88 -7.79 -0.32 -9.00
CA PRO A 88 -8.34 0.92 -9.54
C PRO A 88 -8.80 1.87 -8.44
N SER A 89 -8.28 3.09 -8.44
CA SER A 89 -8.66 4.14 -7.49
C SER A 89 -10.16 4.44 -7.49
N SER A 90 -10.84 4.23 -8.61
CA SER A 90 -12.30 4.36 -8.77
C SER A 90 -13.11 3.45 -7.84
N HIS A 91 -12.52 2.35 -7.34
CA HIS A 91 -13.20 1.39 -6.46
C HIS A 91 -12.92 1.64 -4.98
N LEU A 92 -11.99 2.55 -4.67
CA LEU A 92 -11.52 2.81 -3.31
C LEU A 92 -12.31 3.94 -2.64
N ASP A 93 -12.66 3.71 -1.37
CA ASP A 93 -13.16 4.73 -0.45
C ASP A 93 -12.00 5.51 0.15
N ARG A 94 -10.99 4.80 0.64
CA ARG A 94 -9.83 5.40 1.31
C ARG A 94 -8.67 4.43 1.39
N VAL A 95 -7.48 4.99 1.62
CA VAL A 95 -6.29 4.24 2.03
C VAL A 95 -5.85 4.72 3.41
N GLU A 96 -5.64 3.78 4.32
CA GLU A 96 -5.14 4.01 5.66
C GLU A 96 -3.67 3.57 5.75
N VAL A 97 -2.81 4.45 6.26
CA VAL A 97 -1.37 4.20 6.42
C VAL A 97 -1.04 3.99 7.89
N TRP A 98 -0.51 2.81 8.21
CA TRP A 98 0.02 2.49 9.54
C TRP A 98 1.55 2.44 9.47
N ARG A 99 2.17 3.50 9.99
CA ARG A 99 3.62 3.60 10.11
C ARG A 99 4.14 2.80 11.32
N PRO A 100 5.36 2.24 11.26
CA PRO A 100 5.98 1.59 12.41
C PRO A 100 6.21 2.56 13.58
N PRO A 101 6.12 2.12 14.85
CA PRO A 101 5.81 0.76 15.28
C PRO A 101 4.33 0.40 15.06
N LEU A 102 4.09 -0.81 14.55
CA LEU A 102 2.74 -1.28 14.25
C LEU A 102 1.94 -1.62 15.51
N PRO A 103 0.62 -1.35 15.51
CA PRO A 103 -0.29 -1.92 16.49
C PRO A 103 -0.26 -3.45 16.48
N ALA A 104 -0.40 -4.08 17.65
CA ALA A 104 -0.33 -5.54 17.81
C ALA A 104 -1.38 -6.32 17.00
N ARG A 105 -2.48 -5.68 16.58
CA ARG A 105 -3.46 -6.28 15.67
C ARG A 105 -2.91 -6.54 14.25
N TYR A 106 -1.73 -6.05 13.91
CA TYR A 106 -1.01 -6.34 12.66
C TYR A 106 0.32 -7.04 12.97
N GLY A 107 0.74 -7.97 12.13
CA GLY A 107 2.04 -8.65 12.28
C GLY A 107 2.46 -9.36 11.00
N GLY A 108 3.62 -10.02 11.06
CA GLY A 108 4.31 -10.53 9.87
C GLY A 108 4.94 -9.45 8.98
N TYR A 109 4.84 -8.16 9.36
CA TYR A 109 5.26 -6.98 8.59
C TYR A 109 5.67 -5.83 9.51
N HIS A 110 6.20 -4.75 8.94
CA HIS A 110 6.66 -3.55 9.66
C HIS A 110 5.84 -2.28 9.38
N ALA A 111 5.06 -2.25 8.30
CA ALA A 111 4.09 -1.20 8.00
C ALA A 111 2.81 -1.81 7.41
N VAL A 112 1.71 -1.06 7.41
CA VAL A 112 0.45 -1.48 6.75
C VAL A 112 -0.10 -0.37 5.87
N LEU A 113 -0.51 -0.73 4.65
CA LEU A 113 -1.40 0.07 3.81
C LEU A 113 -2.73 -0.67 3.71
N ALA A 114 -3.78 -0.14 4.32
CA ALA A 114 -5.12 -0.74 4.29
C ALA A 114 -6.01 0.04 3.33
N PHE A 115 -6.28 -0.57 2.19
CA PHE A 115 -7.18 -0.10 1.17
C PHE A 115 -8.59 -0.53 1.54
N TRP A 116 -9.50 0.43 1.53
CA TRP A 116 -10.92 0.20 1.78
C TRP A 116 -11.68 0.51 0.51
N THR A 117 -12.48 -0.45 0.06
CA THR A 117 -13.34 -0.24 -1.09
C THR A 117 -14.55 0.61 -0.70
N LYS A 118 -15.18 1.27 -1.67
CA LYS A 118 -16.39 2.10 -1.47
C LYS A 118 -17.42 1.32 -0.65
N PRO A 119 -18.09 1.92 0.37
CA PRO A 119 -19.06 1.18 1.16
C PRO A 119 -20.18 0.62 0.29
N LEU A 120 -20.68 -0.56 0.64
CA LEU A 120 -21.86 -1.13 0.00
C LEU A 120 -23.02 -0.13 0.07
N ARG A 121 -23.82 -0.08 -1.01
CA ARG A 121 -24.98 0.81 -1.09
C ARG A 121 -25.92 0.61 0.11
N GLN A 122 -26.36 1.72 0.71
CA GLN A 122 -27.26 1.70 1.87
C GLN A 122 -28.72 2.00 1.52
N GLN A 123 -28.96 2.59 0.37
CA GLN A 123 -30.30 2.93 -0.12
C GLN A 123 -30.78 1.88 -1.13
N ASP A 124 -32.06 1.52 -1.11
CA ASP A 124 -32.64 0.64 -2.13
C ASP A 124 -32.54 1.26 -3.54
N GLY A 125 -32.66 0.41 -4.56
CA GLY A 125 -32.57 0.80 -5.97
C GLY A 125 -31.20 0.53 -6.58
N VAL A 126 -31.04 0.96 -7.83
CA VAL A 126 -29.88 0.65 -8.67
C VAL A 126 -29.15 1.93 -9.07
N VAL A 127 -27.83 1.90 -9.00
CA VAL A 127 -26.97 2.90 -9.62
C VAL A 127 -25.99 2.21 -10.53
N ALA A 128 -25.70 2.85 -11.65
CA ALA A 128 -24.69 2.41 -12.60
C ALA A 128 -23.81 3.60 -12.96
N TRP A 129 -22.56 3.31 -13.26
CA TRP A 129 -21.60 4.32 -13.71
C TRP A 129 -20.72 3.73 -14.79
N THR A 130 -20.26 4.58 -15.69
CA THR A 130 -19.29 4.22 -16.71
C THR A 130 -18.37 5.39 -16.98
N GLY A 131 -17.11 5.14 -17.27
CA GLY A 131 -16.13 6.14 -17.59
C GLY A 131 -15.17 5.64 -18.64
N ALA A 132 -14.69 6.57 -19.46
CA ALA A 132 -13.70 6.32 -20.48
C ALA A 132 -12.68 7.44 -20.50
N ALA A 133 -11.42 7.12 -20.78
CA ALA A 133 -10.34 8.08 -20.90
C ALA A 133 -9.34 7.66 -21.98
N VAL A 134 -8.70 8.65 -22.58
CA VAL A 134 -7.65 8.48 -23.60
C VAL A 134 -6.52 9.49 -23.38
N GLY A 135 -5.34 9.22 -23.92
CA GLY A 135 -4.31 10.25 -23.94
C GLY A 135 -2.94 9.80 -24.44
N SER A 136 -1.89 10.35 -23.81
CA SER A 136 -0.50 10.08 -24.14
C SER A 136 -0.19 8.58 -24.14
N LEU A 137 0.89 8.15 -24.81
CA LEU A 137 1.31 6.73 -24.83
C LEU A 137 0.25 5.79 -25.43
N ALA A 138 -0.58 6.30 -26.36
CA ALA A 138 -1.71 5.58 -26.92
C ALA A 138 -2.62 4.96 -25.84
N THR A 139 -2.73 5.61 -24.67
CA THR A 139 -3.45 5.06 -23.54
C THR A 139 -4.95 5.14 -23.77
N SER A 140 -5.65 4.06 -23.41
CA SER A 140 -7.09 4.05 -23.24
C SER A 140 -7.45 3.38 -21.92
N ARG A 141 -8.43 3.93 -21.20
CA ARG A 141 -8.94 3.38 -19.96
C ARG A 141 -10.46 3.38 -20.00
N THR A 142 -11.05 2.29 -19.53
CA THR A 142 -12.50 2.19 -19.35
C THR A 142 -12.77 1.66 -17.95
N SER A 143 -13.79 2.20 -17.30
CA SER A 143 -14.26 1.68 -16.02
C SER A 143 -15.77 1.71 -16.00
N SER A 144 -16.40 0.60 -15.63
CA SER A 144 -17.85 0.50 -15.55
C SER A 144 -18.24 -0.28 -14.32
N GLY A 145 -19.36 0.09 -13.70
CA GLY A 145 -19.85 -0.64 -12.55
C GLY A 145 -21.30 -0.33 -12.22
N PHE A 146 -21.82 -1.11 -11.29
CA PHE A 146 -23.16 -0.95 -10.76
C PHE A 146 -23.18 -1.27 -9.27
N ALA A 147 -24.17 -0.74 -8.57
CA ALA A 147 -24.51 -1.14 -7.22
C ALA A 147 -26.03 -1.18 -7.08
N SER A 148 -26.55 -2.27 -6.54
CA SER A 148 -27.97 -2.51 -6.32
C SER A 148 -28.21 -2.93 -4.88
N ARG A 149 -29.27 -2.40 -4.27
CA ARG A 149 -29.77 -2.88 -2.99
C ARG A 149 -31.26 -3.17 -3.09
N SER A 150 -31.66 -4.31 -2.56
CA SER A 150 -33.05 -4.71 -2.37
C SER A 150 -33.20 -5.35 -1.00
N GLY A 151 -33.71 -4.58 -0.04
CA GLY A 151 -33.89 -5.01 1.34
C GLY A 151 -32.57 -5.37 2.02
N PRO A 152 -32.38 -6.62 2.51
CA PRO A 152 -31.16 -7.04 3.19
C PRO A 152 -30.01 -7.39 2.24
N LEU A 153 -30.26 -7.47 0.92
CA LEU A 153 -29.26 -7.87 -0.07
C LEU A 153 -28.72 -6.65 -0.80
N THR A 154 -27.38 -6.54 -0.86
CA THR A 154 -26.67 -5.54 -1.67
C THR A 154 -25.70 -6.26 -2.59
N ILE A 155 -25.64 -5.86 -3.86
CA ILE A 155 -24.69 -6.38 -4.84
C ILE A 155 -24.03 -5.19 -5.53
N ASP A 156 -22.71 -5.19 -5.63
CA ASP A 156 -22.00 -4.28 -6.51
C ASP A 156 -20.96 -5.01 -7.36
N GLY A 157 -20.79 -4.53 -8.58
CA GLY A 157 -19.90 -5.11 -9.56
C GLY A 157 -19.22 -4.02 -10.36
N SER A 158 -17.98 -4.27 -10.76
CA SER A 158 -17.21 -3.33 -11.56
C SER A 158 -16.18 -4.04 -12.43
N LEU A 159 -15.79 -3.38 -13.50
CA LEU A 159 -14.75 -3.78 -14.42
C LEU A 159 -13.94 -2.54 -14.80
N SER A 160 -12.63 -2.60 -14.62
CA SER A 160 -11.69 -1.61 -15.13
C SER A 160 -10.84 -2.24 -16.22
N THR A 161 -10.50 -1.50 -17.27
CA THR A 161 -9.55 -1.90 -18.30
C THR A 161 -8.56 -0.78 -18.56
N LEU A 162 -7.29 -1.11 -18.79
CA LEU A 162 -6.23 -0.18 -19.15
C LEU A 162 -5.45 -0.77 -20.31
N ASP A 163 -5.24 0.02 -21.35
CA ASP A 163 -4.32 -0.29 -22.45
C ASP A 163 -3.38 0.90 -22.64
N THR A 164 -2.09 0.64 -22.83
CA THR A 164 -1.09 1.66 -23.10
C THR A 164 0.07 1.07 -23.89
N GLY A 165 0.64 1.85 -24.79
CA GLY A 165 1.78 1.49 -25.62
C GLY A 165 2.85 2.57 -25.67
N GLY A 166 3.78 2.46 -26.62
CA GLY A 166 4.78 3.50 -26.88
C GLY A 166 5.71 3.80 -25.69
N LEU A 167 5.79 2.90 -24.71
CA LEU A 167 6.67 3.02 -23.55
C LEU A 167 8.11 2.74 -24.00
N THR A 168 8.77 3.80 -24.46
CA THR A 168 10.16 3.75 -24.95
C THR A 168 11.08 4.50 -24.01
N GLY A 169 12.37 4.15 -24.04
CA GLY A 169 13.34 4.94 -23.31
C GLY A 169 14.75 4.38 -23.34
N ARG A 170 15.61 5.11 -22.67
CA ARG A 170 17.02 4.81 -22.54
C ARG A 170 17.34 4.92 -21.07
N PHE A 171 18.01 3.90 -20.52
CA PHE A 171 18.60 4.00 -19.21
C PHE A 171 19.56 5.20 -19.18
N ARG A 172 19.66 5.93 -18.06
CA ARG A 172 20.43 7.20 -18.05
C ARG A 172 21.54 7.27 -17.03
N THR A 173 21.44 6.47 -15.97
CA THR A 173 22.51 6.38 -14.97
C THR A 173 23.38 5.14 -15.25
N PRO A 174 24.72 5.27 -15.22
CA PRO A 174 25.63 4.13 -15.26
C PRO A 174 25.23 3.04 -14.25
N PRO A 175 25.56 1.77 -14.54
CA PRO A 175 26.29 1.28 -15.71
C PRO A 175 25.39 1.02 -16.93
N PHE A 176 24.10 1.36 -16.86
CA PHE A 176 23.12 1.00 -17.87
C PHE A 176 22.87 2.10 -18.90
N ASP A 177 23.50 3.27 -18.80
CA ASP A 177 23.20 4.47 -19.60
C ASP A 177 23.40 4.31 -21.13
N ASN A 178 24.05 3.24 -21.56
CA ASN A 178 24.17 2.83 -22.97
C ASN A 178 23.01 1.93 -23.46
N ILE A 179 22.16 1.43 -22.57
CA ILE A 179 21.05 0.53 -22.90
C ILE A 179 19.81 1.34 -23.29
N ARG A 180 19.28 1.04 -24.48
CA ARG A 180 17.90 1.37 -24.85
C ARG A 180 17.06 0.13 -24.64
N TYR A 181 15.91 0.29 -24.01
CA TYR A 181 14.89 -0.74 -24.02
C TYR A 181 13.87 -0.37 -25.09
N GLY A 182 13.43 -1.35 -25.86
CA GLY A 182 12.51 -1.10 -26.95
C GLY A 182 11.07 -0.89 -26.49
N ASP A 183 10.16 -0.70 -27.45
CA ASP A 183 8.75 -0.38 -27.23
C ASP A 183 8.07 -1.40 -26.31
N ARG A 184 7.46 -0.89 -25.23
CA ARG A 184 6.66 -1.70 -24.32
C ARG A 184 5.19 -1.34 -24.41
N SER A 185 4.35 -2.33 -24.20
CA SER A 185 2.92 -2.14 -24.00
C SER A 185 2.45 -2.85 -22.75
N TYR A 186 1.40 -2.31 -22.16
CA TYR A 186 0.76 -2.87 -20.99
C TYR A 186 -0.75 -2.85 -21.19
N TRP A 187 -1.37 -3.99 -20.94
CA TRP A 187 -2.81 -4.14 -20.93
C TRP A 187 -3.24 -4.82 -19.63
N ASP A 188 -4.34 -4.37 -19.05
CA ASP A 188 -4.95 -4.93 -17.86
C ASP A 188 -6.47 -4.90 -17.95
N TRP A 189 -7.11 -5.88 -17.31
CA TRP A 189 -8.51 -5.81 -16.92
C TRP A 189 -8.70 -6.35 -15.51
N ALA A 190 -9.45 -5.60 -14.71
CA ALA A 190 -9.64 -5.85 -13.29
C ALA A 190 -11.13 -5.89 -12.93
N PRO A 191 -11.75 -7.09 -12.87
CA PRO A 191 -13.11 -7.24 -12.39
C PRO A 191 -13.17 -7.27 -10.86
N ALA A 192 -14.24 -6.72 -10.28
CA ALA A 192 -14.58 -6.87 -8.88
C ALA A 192 -16.08 -7.04 -8.67
N LEU A 193 -16.47 -7.89 -7.72
CA LEU A 193 -17.84 -8.19 -7.32
C LEU A 193 -17.91 -8.28 -5.80
N ARG A 194 -18.89 -7.63 -5.18
CA ARG A 194 -19.23 -7.83 -3.78
C ARG A 194 -20.71 -8.09 -3.59
N VAL A 195 -20.99 -8.97 -2.64
CA VAL A 195 -22.35 -9.31 -2.23
C VAL A 195 -22.45 -9.15 -0.71
N GLY A 196 -23.25 -8.20 -0.27
CA GLY A 196 -23.58 -7.97 1.12
C GLY A 196 -24.93 -8.54 1.48
N TRP A 197 -25.01 -9.23 2.61
CA TRP A 197 -26.28 -9.68 3.18
C TRP A 197 -26.38 -9.27 4.65
N GLN A 198 -27.40 -8.46 4.95
CA GLN A 198 -27.66 -7.93 6.30
C GLN A 198 -29.03 -8.42 6.79
N PRO A 199 -29.14 -9.66 7.30
CA PRO A 199 -30.42 -10.22 7.74
C PRO A 199 -31.02 -9.52 8.96
N SER A 200 -30.22 -8.77 9.72
CA SER A 200 -30.69 -7.94 10.82
C SER A 200 -29.77 -6.74 11.04
N ALA A 201 -30.18 -5.78 11.85
CA ALA A 201 -29.33 -4.65 12.24
C ALA A 201 -28.03 -5.08 12.98
N ARG A 202 -27.97 -6.31 13.50
CA ARG A 202 -26.83 -6.82 14.28
C ARG A 202 -25.90 -7.72 13.50
N THR A 203 -26.34 -8.30 12.38
CA THR A 203 -25.57 -9.30 11.63
C THR A 203 -25.38 -8.85 10.20
N SER A 204 -24.14 -8.91 9.72
CA SER A 204 -23.80 -8.66 8.32
C SER A 204 -22.81 -9.68 7.80
N PHE A 205 -23.00 -10.09 6.55
CA PHE A 205 -22.08 -10.90 5.78
C PHE A 205 -21.67 -10.12 4.53
N THR A 206 -20.43 -10.29 4.10
CA THR A 206 -19.95 -9.71 2.85
C THR A 206 -19.04 -10.71 2.15
N PHE A 207 -19.37 -11.03 0.91
CA PHE A 207 -18.52 -11.78 0.01
C PHE A 207 -17.87 -10.80 -0.96
N THR A 208 -16.61 -11.01 -1.27
CA THR A 208 -15.84 -10.18 -2.21
C THR A 208 -15.05 -11.10 -3.12
N ALA A 209 -15.07 -10.80 -4.42
CA ALA A 209 -14.23 -11.43 -5.42
C ALA A 209 -13.65 -10.31 -6.28
N THR A 210 -12.33 -10.19 -6.31
CA THR A 210 -11.63 -9.22 -7.14
C THR A 210 -10.48 -9.91 -7.85
N GLY A 211 -10.12 -9.44 -9.03
CA GLY A 211 -8.98 -9.97 -9.76
C GLY A 211 -8.42 -8.97 -10.75
N SER A 212 -7.32 -9.35 -11.37
CA SER A 212 -6.70 -8.65 -12.48
C SER A 212 -6.08 -9.68 -13.43
N ASN A 213 -6.00 -9.34 -14.70
CA ASN A 213 -5.20 -10.11 -15.63
C ASN A 213 -4.52 -9.14 -16.59
N ASN A 214 -3.21 -9.06 -16.44
CA ASN A 214 -2.40 -8.11 -17.14
C ASN A 214 -1.31 -8.77 -17.97
N ARG A 215 -1.01 -8.09 -19.07
CA ARG A 215 0.00 -8.47 -20.05
C ARG A 215 0.94 -7.30 -20.22
N LYS A 216 2.23 -7.56 -20.06
CA LYS A 216 3.30 -6.63 -20.44
C LYS A 216 4.13 -7.23 -21.55
N ALA A 217 4.18 -6.53 -22.68
CA ALA A 217 4.99 -6.91 -23.82
C ALA A 217 6.19 -5.98 -23.94
N PHE A 218 7.34 -6.54 -24.27
CA PHE A 218 8.57 -5.82 -24.56
C PHE A 218 8.97 -6.16 -26.00
N SER A 219 9.30 -5.17 -26.83
CA SER A 219 9.75 -5.41 -28.20
C SER A 219 11.05 -6.22 -28.29
N ASP A 220 11.82 -6.25 -27.20
CA ASP A 220 13.10 -6.96 -27.08
C ASP A 220 12.89 -8.45 -26.70
N ASP A 221 11.77 -9.03 -27.15
CA ASP A 221 11.43 -10.46 -27.03
C ASP A 221 11.09 -10.99 -25.61
N GLU A 222 10.64 -10.12 -24.69
CA GLU A 222 10.12 -10.50 -23.37
C GLU A 222 8.60 -10.35 -23.30
N TYR A 223 7.94 -11.35 -22.73
CA TYR A 223 6.50 -11.35 -22.49
C TYR A 223 6.20 -11.76 -21.06
N ARG A 224 5.46 -10.92 -20.34
CA ARG A 224 4.96 -11.18 -19.00
C ARG A 224 3.44 -11.21 -19.02
N ASN A 225 2.86 -12.25 -18.44
CA ASN A 225 1.44 -12.33 -18.19
C ASN A 225 1.22 -12.68 -16.72
N ARG A 226 0.41 -11.89 -16.02
CA ARG A 226 0.02 -12.17 -14.64
C ARG A 226 -1.49 -12.22 -14.55
N TRP A 227 -1.98 -13.31 -14.00
CA TRP A 227 -3.36 -13.41 -13.52
C TRP A 227 -3.34 -13.36 -12.00
N PHE A 228 -4.24 -12.58 -11.41
CA PHE A 228 -4.44 -12.46 -9.98
C PHE A 228 -5.93 -12.58 -9.66
N GLY A 229 -6.25 -13.31 -8.59
CA GLY A 229 -7.60 -13.40 -8.06
C GLY A 229 -7.56 -13.42 -6.53
N LEU A 230 -8.54 -12.78 -5.90
CA LEU A 230 -8.72 -12.71 -4.47
C LEU A 230 -10.20 -12.83 -4.12
N GLY A 231 -10.52 -13.86 -3.34
CA GLY A 231 -11.83 -14.07 -2.72
C GLY A 231 -11.76 -13.80 -1.23
N GLY A 232 -12.78 -13.12 -0.70
CA GLY A 232 -12.93 -12.78 0.71
C GLY A 232 -14.35 -13.04 1.20
N PHE A 233 -14.45 -13.49 2.44
CA PHE A 233 -15.68 -13.56 3.21
C PHE A 233 -15.47 -12.80 4.52
N LEU A 234 -16.37 -11.87 4.81
CA LEU A 234 -16.41 -11.11 6.04
C LEU A 234 -17.73 -11.39 6.75
N PHE A 235 -17.67 -11.57 8.07
CA PHE A 235 -18.86 -11.60 8.90
C PHE A 235 -18.68 -10.63 10.07
N ALA A 236 -19.79 -10.07 10.52
CA ALA A 236 -19.85 -9.31 11.77
C ALA A 236 -21.20 -9.59 12.46
N HIS A 237 -21.15 -9.81 13.77
CA HIS A 237 -22.32 -9.98 14.63
C HIS A 237 -22.16 -9.20 15.93
N ARG A 238 -23.10 -8.29 16.21
CA ARG A 238 -23.13 -7.50 17.43
C ARG A 238 -24.04 -8.17 18.46
N PHE A 239 -23.46 -8.79 19.48
CA PHE A 239 -24.21 -9.43 20.58
C PHE A 239 -24.88 -8.39 21.48
N SER A 240 -24.17 -7.29 21.76
CA SER A 240 -24.64 -6.14 22.53
C SER A 240 -23.95 -4.87 22.04
N ASN A 241 -24.29 -3.71 22.58
CA ASN A 241 -23.56 -2.48 22.26
C ASN A 241 -22.09 -2.52 22.69
N GLN A 242 -21.73 -3.42 23.61
CA GLN A 242 -20.39 -3.59 24.16
C GLN A 242 -19.61 -4.74 23.52
N VAL A 243 -20.28 -5.69 22.84
CA VAL A 243 -19.61 -6.90 22.32
C VAL A 243 -19.92 -7.06 20.84
N LEU A 244 -18.88 -6.95 20.02
CA LEU A 244 -18.90 -7.20 18.58
C LEU A 244 -17.98 -8.37 18.28
N LEU A 245 -18.52 -9.35 17.54
CA LEU A 245 -17.75 -10.41 16.94
C LEU A 245 -17.60 -10.15 15.46
N ARG A 246 -16.39 -10.34 14.92
CA ARG A 246 -16.16 -10.27 13.47
C ARG A 246 -15.09 -11.24 13.04
N GLY A 247 -15.11 -11.60 11.78
CA GLY A 247 -14.05 -12.39 11.21
C GLY A 247 -14.02 -12.31 9.70
N ALA A 248 -12.91 -12.77 9.16
CA ALA A 248 -12.60 -12.78 7.76
C ALA A 248 -11.99 -14.13 7.38
N ALA A 249 -12.34 -14.64 6.22
CA ALA A 249 -11.63 -15.72 5.55
C ALA A 249 -11.30 -15.26 4.13
N HIS A 250 -10.16 -15.69 3.60
CA HIS A 250 -9.74 -15.32 2.26
C HIS A 250 -8.97 -16.42 1.56
N MET A 251 -9.05 -16.40 0.24
CA MET A 251 -8.18 -17.14 -0.66
C MET A 251 -7.68 -16.20 -1.74
N GLY A 252 -6.43 -16.34 -2.13
CA GLY A 252 -5.86 -15.62 -3.25
C GLY A 252 -5.01 -16.56 -4.08
N GLU A 253 -5.03 -16.36 -5.38
CA GLU A 253 -4.19 -17.08 -6.32
C GLU A 253 -3.61 -16.08 -7.32
N GLU A 254 -2.34 -16.27 -7.64
CA GLU A 254 -1.65 -15.52 -8.66
C GLU A 254 -0.86 -16.49 -9.54
N ARG A 255 -0.98 -16.32 -10.84
CA ARG A 255 -0.22 -17.08 -11.84
C ARG A 255 0.63 -16.10 -12.61
N TYR A 256 1.93 -16.30 -12.54
CA TYR A 256 2.90 -15.51 -13.26
C TYR A 256 3.53 -16.36 -14.35
N PHE A 257 3.46 -15.85 -15.58
CA PHE A 257 4.07 -16.45 -16.75
C PHE A 257 5.05 -15.45 -17.35
N LEU A 258 6.31 -15.87 -17.44
CA LEU A 258 7.36 -15.15 -18.14
C LEU A 258 7.85 -16.01 -19.29
N ARG A 259 7.88 -15.41 -20.49
CA ARG A 259 8.50 -16.00 -21.67
C ARG A 259 9.64 -15.11 -22.12
N LEU A 260 10.83 -15.68 -22.13
CA LEU A 260 12.04 -15.07 -22.68
C LEU A 260 12.44 -15.84 -23.94
N ARG A 261 12.75 -15.15 -25.04
CA ARG A 261 13.16 -15.84 -26.28
C ARG A 261 14.49 -16.59 -26.15
N MET A 262 15.39 -16.16 -25.27
CA MET A 262 16.69 -16.82 -25.03
C MET A 262 16.61 -18.02 -24.08
N HIS A 263 15.56 -18.10 -23.25
CA HIS A 263 15.25 -19.24 -22.39
C HIS A 263 13.77 -19.58 -22.55
N PRO A 264 13.40 -20.41 -23.55
CA PRO A 264 12.01 -20.80 -23.78
C PRO A 264 11.45 -21.70 -22.67
N ASP A 265 12.29 -22.13 -21.71
CA ASP A 265 11.87 -22.81 -20.50
C ASP A 265 10.94 -21.89 -19.69
N VAL A 266 9.65 -22.20 -19.78
CA VAL A 266 8.55 -21.43 -19.19
C VAL A 266 8.70 -21.41 -17.66
N SER A 267 9.00 -20.25 -17.08
CA SER A 267 8.91 -20.08 -15.62
C SER A 267 7.47 -19.78 -15.23
N LEU A 268 6.61 -20.81 -15.23
CA LEU A 268 5.29 -20.71 -14.62
C LEU A 268 5.47 -20.74 -13.11
N GLN A 269 5.03 -19.68 -12.44
CA GLN A 269 4.91 -19.66 -10.99
C GLN A 269 3.43 -19.57 -10.64
N GLN A 270 2.98 -20.45 -9.74
CA GLN A 270 1.66 -20.36 -9.14
C GLN A 270 1.82 -20.07 -7.65
N ARG A 271 1.13 -19.04 -7.18
CA ARG A 271 1.22 -18.50 -5.84
C ARG A 271 -0.16 -18.54 -5.24
N ARG A 272 -0.35 -19.31 -4.17
CA ARG A 272 -1.64 -19.44 -3.50
C ARG A 272 -1.53 -19.00 -2.05
N ARG A 273 -2.53 -18.28 -1.57
CA ARG A 273 -2.63 -17.86 -0.18
C ARG A 273 -4.02 -18.15 0.35
N PHE A 274 -4.08 -18.64 1.57
CA PHE A 274 -5.31 -18.90 2.30
C PHE A 274 -5.12 -18.36 3.70
N GLY A 275 -6.17 -17.79 4.28
CA GLY A 275 -6.08 -17.39 5.66
C GLY A 275 -7.40 -16.94 6.23
N GLY A 276 -7.40 -16.76 7.54
CA GLY A 276 -8.54 -16.27 8.26
C GLY A 276 -8.13 -15.53 9.51
N ARG A 277 -9.01 -14.66 9.96
CA ARG A 277 -8.88 -13.86 11.17
C ARG A 277 -10.22 -13.83 11.88
N PHE A 278 -10.19 -13.93 13.19
CA PHE A 278 -11.36 -13.84 14.03
C PHE A 278 -11.06 -12.89 15.18
N GLU A 279 -12.02 -12.03 15.50
CA GLU A 279 -11.88 -11.02 16.54
C GLU A 279 -13.12 -10.89 17.39
N ILE A 280 -12.88 -10.72 18.69
CA ILE A 280 -13.88 -10.26 19.64
C ILE A 280 -13.46 -8.87 20.09
N VAL A 281 -14.34 -7.90 19.86
CA VAL A 281 -14.21 -6.52 20.32
C VAL A 281 -15.10 -6.36 21.55
N VAL A 282 -14.49 -6.01 22.67
CA VAL A 282 -15.16 -5.76 23.96
C VAL A 282 -14.98 -4.29 24.31
N THR A 283 -16.08 -3.56 24.43
CA THR A 283 -16.14 -2.13 24.76
C THR A 283 -16.97 -1.95 26.03
N PRO A 284 -16.42 -2.24 27.24
CA PRO A 284 -17.20 -2.14 28.48
C PRO A 284 -17.73 -0.73 28.75
N THR A 285 -16.94 0.29 28.37
CA THR A 285 -17.30 1.71 28.47
C THR A 285 -16.86 2.44 27.21
N ALA A 286 -17.38 3.65 26.97
CA ALA A 286 -16.92 4.49 25.85
C ALA A 286 -15.41 4.86 25.95
N GLN A 287 -14.81 4.71 27.12
CA GLN A 287 -13.41 5.01 27.40
C GLN A 287 -12.51 3.77 27.31
N SER A 288 -13.05 2.56 27.16
CA SER A 288 -12.27 1.33 27.18
C SER A 288 -12.74 0.38 26.10
N THR A 289 -11.82 0.02 25.20
CA THR A 289 -12.05 -0.97 24.15
C THR A 289 -10.89 -1.94 24.10
N THR A 290 -11.18 -3.23 24.09
CA THR A 290 -10.19 -4.30 23.90
C THR A 290 -10.59 -5.16 22.72
N VAL A 291 -9.64 -5.42 21.83
CA VAL A 291 -9.78 -6.39 20.73
C VAL A 291 -8.90 -7.58 21.03
N PHE A 292 -9.51 -8.75 21.09
CA PHE A 292 -8.82 -10.05 21.09
C PHE A 292 -8.95 -10.65 19.71
N GLY A 293 -7.88 -11.24 19.18
CA GLY A 293 -7.97 -11.89 17.90
C GLY A 293 -7.01 -13.05 17.72
N VAL A 294 -7.39 -13.91 16.80
CA VAL A 294 -6.58 -15.03 16.31
C VAL A 294 -6.57 -14.99 14.79
N GLU A 295 -5.47 -15.44 14.22
CA GLU A 295 -5.32 -15.57 12.77
C GLU A 295 -4.51 -16.81 12.42
N ALA A 296 -4.79 -17.35 11.25
CA ALA A 296 -4.02 -18.43 10.68
C ALA A 296 -3.95 -18.25 9.17
N GLY A 297 -2.85 -18.70 8.56
CA GLY A 297 -2.65 -18.60 7.14
C GLY A 297 -1.75 -19.70 6.59
N ARG A 298 -1.88 -19.92 5.28
CA ARG A 298 -1.02 -20.80 4.49
C ARG A 298 -0.72 -20.15 3.16
N ARG A 299 0.54 -20.09 2.82
CA ARG A 299 1.07 -19.65 1.52
C ARG A 299 1.71 -20.83 0.82
N VAL A 300 1.52 -20.93 -0.48
CA VAL A 300 2.08 -21.98 -1.33
C VAL A 300 2.67 -21.33 -2.56
N LEU A 301 3.89 -21.73 -2.91
CA LEU A 301 4.58 -21.37 -4.14
C LEU A 301 4.90 -22.65 -4.91
N ASP A 302 4.33 -22.77 -6.10
CA ASP A 302 4.65 -23.83 -7.05
C ASP A 302 5.52 -23.23 -8.17
N VAL A 303 6.72 -23.77 -8.35
CA VAL A 303 7.70 -23.31 -9.34
C VAL A 303 8.55 -24.48 -9.84
N HIS A 304 8.71 -24.60 -11.16
CA HIS A 304 9.50 -25.66 -11.82
C HIS A 304 9.20 -27.09 -11.33
N GLY A 305 7.93 -27.41 -11.04
CA GLY A 305 7.53 -28.74 -10.55
C GLY A 305 7.78 -28.99 -9.05
N HIS A 306 8.28 -27.99 -8.31
CA HIS A 306 8.45 -28.04 -6.86
C HIS A 306 7.38 -27.19 -6.17
N SER A 307 6.94 -27.63 -5.00
CA SER A 307 5.98 -26.91 -4.14
C SER A 307 6.60 -26.57 -2.79
N PHE A 308 6.58 -25.29 -2.45
CA PHE A 308 7.02 -24.76 -1.16
C PHE A 308 5.82 -24.20 -0.42
N ALA A 309 5.76 -24.35 0.90
CA ALA A 309 4.65 -23.80 1.67
C ALA A 309 5.12 -23.16 2.98
N LEU A 310 4.42 -22.12 3.42
CA LEU A 310 4.65 -21.43 4.68
C LEU A 310 3.31 -21.32 5.40
N THR A 311 3.23 -21.85 6.60
CA THR A 311 2.06 -21.71 7.47
C THR A 311 2.35 -20.71 8.56
N ASN A 312 1.37 -19.91 8.94
CA ASN A 312 1.45 -19.01 10.08
C ASN A 312 0.22 -19.14 10.99
N ALA A 313 0.41 -18.86 12.27
CA ALA A 313 -0.65 -18.71 13.25
C ALA A 313 -0.27 -17.60 14.23
N ALA A 314 -1.23 -16.78 14.65
CA ALA A 314 -1.00 -15.77 15.66
C ALA A 314 -2.22 -15.55 16.54
N ALA A 315 -1.95 -15.06 17.75
CA ALA A 315 -2.94 -14.54 18.68
C ALA A 315 -2.49 -13.16 19.14
N PHE A 316 -3.42 -12.24 19.28
CA PHE A 316 -3.14 -10.88 19.73
C PHE A 316 -4.25 -10.35 20.64
N ALA A 317 -3.86 -9.39 21.46
CA ALA A 317 -4.78 -8.55 22.22
C ALA A 317 -4.29 -7.11 22.14
N GLU A 318 -5.21 -6.18 21.94
CA GLU A 318 -4.91 -4.75 21.93
C GLU A 318 -6.02 -3.98 22.64
N THR A 319 -5.64 -3.11 23.55
CA THR A 319 -6.53 -2.33 24.39
C THR A 319 -6.27 -0.85 24.20
N ARG A 320 -7.34 -0.07 24.06
CA ARG A 320 -7.37 1.38 24.21
C ARG A 320 -8.10 1.72 25.50
N ILE A 321 -7.51 2.55 26.34
CA ILE A 321 -8.14 3.15 27.51
C ILE A 321 -8.00 4.67 27.48
N ALA A 322 -9.02 5.39 27.92
CA ALA A 322 -9.01 6.84 28.13
C ALA A 322 -9.33 7.14 29.60
N PRO A 323 -8.37 6.90 30.53
CA PRO A 323 -8.61 7.01 31.97
C PRO A 323 -8.98 8.44 32.41
N LEU A 324 -8.55 9.44 31.64
CA LEU A 324 -8.87 10.85 31.82
C LEU A 324 -9.28 11.42 30.46
N ALA A 325 -10.12 12.46 30.43
CA ALA A 325 -10.48 13.12 29.17
C ALA A 325 -9.25 13.68 28.43
N ALA A 326 -8.19 14.04 29.16
CA ALA A 326 -6.95 14.57 28.62
C ALA A 326 -5.91 13.50 28.23
N LEU A 327 -6.20 12.20 28.41
CA LEU A 327 -5.21 11.14 28.21
C LEU A 327 -5.85 9.87 27.64
N GLU A 328 -5.32 9.41 26.51
CA GLU A 328 -5.56 8.10 25.93
C GLU A 328 -4.28 7.26 25.97
N ALA A 329 -4.42 5.99 26.30
CA ALA A 329 -3.35 5.00 26.27
C ALA A 329 -3.76 3.80 25.42
N THR A 330 -2.81 3.27 24.64
CA THR A 330 -2.97 2.03 23.90
C THR A 330 -1.87 1.06 24.29
N ALA A 331 -2.20 -0.22 24.42
CA ALA A 331 -1.25 -1.28 24.68
C ALA A 331 -1.69 -2.54 23.94
N GLY A 332 -0.76 -3.23 23.32
CA GLY A 332 -1.05 -4.46 22.61
C GLY A 332 0.12 -5.43 22.62
N VAL A 333 -0.22 -6.70 22.52
CA VAL A 333 0.70 -7.83 22.46
C VAL A 333 0.24 -8.81 21.39
N ARG A 334 1.21 -9.42 20.70
CA ARG A 334 0.98 -10.39 19.65
C ARG A 334 2.00 -11.51 19.75
N GLY A 335 1.54 -12.74 19.92
CA GLY A 335 2.35 -13.93 19.76
C GLY A 335 2.08 -14.54 18.39
N GLU A 336 3.13 -14.83 17.63
CA GLU A 336 2.99 -15.38 16.28
C GLU A 336 4.04 -16.44 15.98
N GLN A 337 3.66 -17.45 15.20
CA GLN A 337 4.52 -18.53 14.76
C GLN A 337 4.40 -18.70 13.25
N PHE A 338 5.51 -18.96 12.59
CA PHE A 338 5.57 -19.28 11.15
C PHE A 338 6.40 -20.55 10.96
N ALA A 339 6.01 -21.42 10.04
CA ALA A 339 6.68 -22.69 9.77
C ALA A 339 6.77 -22.96 8.26
N PRO A 340 7.98 -22.92 7.65
CA PRO A 340 8.19 -23.35 6.27
C PRO A 340 8.10 -24.87 6.15
N GLN A 341 7.61 -25.37 5.02
CA GLN A 341 7.45 -26.78 4.66
C GLN A 341 8.16 -27.07 3.34
N HIS A 342 8.79 -28.25 3.24
CA HIS A 342 9.52 -28.73 2.05
C HIS A 342 10.70 -27.86 1.56
N VAL A 343 11.17 -26.93 2.39
CA VAL A 343 12.49 -26.29 2.25
C VAL A 343 13.50 -27.23 2.91
N GLY A 344 14.52 -27.70 2.18
CA GLY A 344 15.56 -28.59 2.70
C GLY A 344 16.12 -28.11 4.05
N ALA A 345 16.17 -29.02 5.02
CA ALA A 345 16.49 -28.85 6.44
C ALA A 345 15.34 -28.45 7.39
N ALA A 346 14.98 -29.40 8.25
CA ALA A 346 14.05 -29.22 9.37
C ALA A 346 14.55 -28.16 10.37
N ARG A 347 13.63 -27.30 10.86
CA ARG A 347 13.21 -27.26 12.29
C ARG A 347 12.25 -26.10 12.59
N ALA A 348 11.20 -26.47 13.33
CA ALA A 348 10.34 -25.73 14.25
C ALA A 348 9.99 -24.28 13.90
N GLY A 349 8.70 -24.04 13.67
CA GLY A 349 8.21 -22.67 13.59
C GLY A 349 8.58 -21.89 14.84
N ARG A 350 9.27 -20.76 14.65
CA ARG A 350 9.75 -19.94 15.76
C ARG A 350 8.65 -19.00 16.19
N ALA A 351 8.24 -19.13 17.45
CA ALA A 351 7.35 -18.15 18.07
C ALA A 351 8.11 -16.83 18.25
N VAL A 352 7.50 -15.73 17.83
CA VAL A 352 8.01 -14.38 18.04
C VAL A 352 6.94 -13.53 18.70
N LEU A 353 7.39 -12.56 19.50
CA LEU A 353 6.54 -11.67 20.27
C LEU A 353 6.65 -10.26 19.70
N GLY A 354 5.52 -9.71 19.27
CA GLY A 354 5.34 -8.30 18.97
C GLY A 354 4.57 -7.62 20.09
N TRP A 355 4.84 -6.33 20.30
CA TRP A 355 4.11 -5.52 21.27
C TRP A 355 4.20 -4.04 20.90
N SER A 356 3.23 -3.27 21.38
CA SER A 356 3.17 -1.83 21.14
C SER A 356 2.52 -1.13 22.31
N VAL A 357 3.06 0.02 22.70
CA VAL A 357 2.43 0.93 23.65
C VAL A 357 2.36 2.32 23.05
N GLY A 358 1.31 3.06 23.36
CA GLY A 358 1.09 4.40 22.89
C GLY A 358 0.41 5.26 23.93
N LEU A 359 0.70 6.56 23.91
CA LEU A 359 0.02 7.57 24.71
C LEU A 359 -0.36 8.75 23.80
N VAL A 360 -1.54 9.32 24.02
CA VAL A 360 -1.97 10.58 23.45
C VAL A 360 -2.46 11.47 24.59
N GLY A 361 -1.81 12.61 24.78
CA GLY A 361 -2.24 13.66 25.70
C GLY A 361 -2.93 14.78 24.95
N HIS A 362 -4.16 15.12 25.35
CA HIS A 362 -4.95 16.20 24.78
C HIS A 362 -4.73 17.49 25.60
N LEU A 363 -3.92 18.40 25.07
CA LEU A 363 -3.61 19.70 25.68
C LEU A 363 -4.61 20.75 25.19
N GLY A 364 -5.73 20.84 25.89
CA GLY A 364 -6.87 21.66 25.44
C GLY A 364 -7.53 21.08 24.18
N PRO A 365 -8.29 21.89 23.43
CA PRO A 365 -9.06 21.39 22.28
C PRO A 365 -8.25 21.35 20.96
N THR A 366 -7.02 21.87 20.95
CA THR A 366 -6.28 22.13 19.70
C THR A 366 -4.98 21.37 19.57
N VAL A 367 -4.41 20.83 20.65
CA VAL A 367 -3.09 20.19 20.64
C VAL A 367 -3.19 18.77 21.17
N ASP A 368 -2.75 17.80 20.38
CA ASP A 368 -2.47 16.44 20.82
C ASP A 368 -0.97 16.20 20.82
N LEU A 369 -0.42 15.77 21.95
CA LEU A 369 0.93 15.20 22.01
C LEU A 369 0.81 13.68 22.00
N PHE A 370 1.59 13.00 21.17
CA PHE A 370 1.55 11.55 21.11
C PHE A 370 2.94 10.94 21.12
N THR A 371 3.03 9.73 21.65
CA THR A 371 4.21 8.88 21.58
C THR A 371 3.79 7.44 21.39
N ARG A 372 4.59 6.69 20.63
CA ARG A 372 4.41 5.24 20.43
C ARG A 372 5.76 4.57 20.47
N TYR A 373 5.83 3.42 21.12
CA TYR A 373 7.02 2.57 21.15
C TYR A 373 6.61 1.11 21.04
N GLY A 374 7.36 0.33 20.29
CA GLY A 374 6.99 -1.07 20.08
C GLY A 374 8.00 -1.87 19.31
N ARG A 375 7.63 -3.14 19.14
CA ARG A 375 8.37 -4.17 18.41
C ARG A 375 7.41 -4.91 17.48
N SER A 376 7.75 -4.94 16.20
CA SER A 376 7.05 -5.75 15.19
C SER A 376 8.02 -6.75 14.57
N ASN A 377 7.50 -7.87 14.06
CA ASN A 377 8.32 -8.90 13.43
C ASN A 377 7.84 -9.17 12.01
N ARG A 378 8.79 -9.35 11.08
CA ARG A 378 8.52 -9.80 9.72
C ARG A 378 9.03 -11.22 9.55
N TRP A 379 8.18 -12.12 9.07
CA TRP A 379 8.61 -13.48 8.78
C TRP A 379 9.33 -13.53 7.42
N PRO A 380 10.25 -14.49 7.22
CA PRO A 380 10.82 -14.70 5.89
C PRO A 380 9.72 -15.12 4.89
N ALA A 381 9.73 -14.49 3.72
CA ALA A 381 8.90 -14.85 2.57
C ALA A 381 9.36 -16.18 1.97
N LEU A 382 8.48 -16.87 1.23
CA LEU A 382 8.80 -18.18 0.65
C LEU A 382 10.03 -18.15 -0.28
N GLY A 383 10.13 -17.11 -1.11
CA GLY A 383 11.26 -16.91 -2.02
C GLY A 383 12.55 -16.47 -1.33
N GLU A 384 12.53 -16.18 -0.02
CA GLU A 384 13.76 -15.91 0.73
C GLU A 384 14.46 -17.19 1.20
N TYR A 385 13.73 -18.31 1.31
CA TYR A 385 14.29 -19.58 1.73
C TYR A 385 15.18 -20.20 0.65
N SER A 386 16.27 -20.82 1.08
CA SER A 386 17.10 -21.71 0.26
C SER A 386 17.20 -23.07 0.97
N GLU A 387 17.47 -24.14 0.22
CA GLU A 387 17.62 -25.50 0.78
C GLU A 387 18.74 -25.65 1.83
N ARG A 388 19.56 -24.61 2.01
CA ARG A 388 20.80 -24.68 2.78
C ARG A 388 20.70 -24.05 4.18
N ARG A 389 19.72 -23.19 4.46
CA ARG A 389 19.70 -22.40 5.73
C ARG A 389 18.30 -22.08 6.25
N ALA A 390 18.16 -22.18 7.58
CA ALA A 390 17.00 -21.67 8.30
C ALA A 390 17.09 -20.15 8.48
N LEU A 391 15.99 -19.45 8.24
CA LEU A 391 15.85 -18.01 8.44
C LEU A 391 15.01 -17.70 9.68
N ASN A 392 15.36 -16.61 10.35
CA ASN A 392 14.63 -16.04 11.47
C ASN A 392 13.78 -14.86 11.02
N ALA A 393 12.74 -14.56 11.80
CA ALA A 393 12.02 -13.31 11.62
C ALA A 393 12.95 -12.12 11.86
N GLU A 394 12.75 -11.08 11.06
CA GLU A 394 13.33 -9.77 11.29
C GLU A 394 12.55 -9.06 12.38
N SER A 395 13.22 -8.20 13.14
CA SER A 395 12.59 -7.53 14.26
C SER A 395 12.86 -6.04 14.22
N LEU A 396 11.79 -5.26 14.09
CA LEU A 396 11.86 -3.81 14.10
C LEU A 396 11.43 -3.30 15.46
N THR A 397 12.35 -2.67 16.18
CA THR A 397 12.07 -2.03 17.48
C THR A 397 12.30 -0.54 17.37
N GLY A 398 11.41 0.26 17.93
CA GLY A 398 11.55 1.70 17.91
C GLY A 398 10.25 2.41 18.21
N GLY A 399 10.26 3.71 17.99
CA GLY A 399 9.13 4.55 18.33
C GLY A 399 9.15 5.90 17.66
N GLU A 400 8.16 6.68 18.04
CA GLU A 400 7.94 8.04 17.59
C GLU A 400 7.41 8.91 18.72
N ILE A 401 7.69 10.19 18.61
CA ILE A 401 7.08 11.25 19.40
C ILE A 401 6.66 12.35 18.45
N GLY A 402 5.48 12.93 18.67
CA GLY A 402 4.98 13.97 17.80
C GLY A 402 3.90 14.82 18.45
N ALA A 403 3.53 15.85 17.71
CA ALA A 403 2.46 16.76 18.05
C ALA A 403 1.51 16.89 16.86
N ARG A 404 0.22 17.01 17.13
CA ARG A 404 -0.81 17.43 16.18
C ARG A 404 -1.44 18.69 16.73
N TRP A 405 -1.49 19.71 15.91
CA TRP A 405 -2.20 20.94 16.21
C TRP A 405 -3.35 21.10 15.21
N SER A 406 -4.51 21.53 15.68
CA SER A 406 -5.68 21.80 14.86
C SER A 406 -6.41 23.01 15.42
N TYR A 407 -6.55 24.06 14.61
CA TYR A 407 -7.32 25.24 14.96
C TYR A 407 -8.07 25.76 13.74
N GLY A 408 -9.40 25.86 13.88
CA GLY A 408 -10.28 26.13 12.75
C GLY A 408 -10.07 25.11 11.63
N ASP A 409 -9.72 25.64 10.46
CA ASP A 409 -9.55 24.89 9.22
C ASP A 409 -8.09 24.49 8.92
N VAL A 410 -7.17 24.73 9.87
CA VAL A 410 -5.74 24.41 9.74
C VAL A 410 -5.37 23.27 10.66
N LYS A 411 -4.67 22.28 10.11
CA LYS A 411 -4.09 21.14 10.82
C LYS A 411 -2.61 21.08 10.53
N VAL A 412 -1.81 20.90 11.57
CA VAL A 412 -0.36 20.73 11.46
C VAL A 412 0.05 19.51 12.26
N SER A 413 0.94 18.69 11.73
CA SER A 413 1.57 17.61 12.48
C SER A 413 3.07 17.60 12.26
N ALA A 414 3.80 17.22 13.31
CA ALA A 414 5.23 16.99 13.27
C ALA A 414 5.55 15.74 14.10
N THR A 415 6.37 14.85 13.54
CA THR A 415 6.71 13.57 14.15
C THR A 415 8.20 13.33 14.01
N PHE A 416 8.88 13.03 15.11
CA PHE A 416 10.20 12.44 15.10
C PHE A 416 10.08 10.93 15.29
N PHE A 417 10.81 10.15 14.50
CA PHE A 417 10.85 8.69 14.64
C PHE A 417 12.30 8.16 14.70
N SER A 418 12.47 7.05 15.41
CA SER A 418 13.71 6.27 15.42
C SER A 418 13.41 4.78 15.50
N LEU A 419 13.89 4.05 14.50
CA LEU A 419 13.63 2.63 14.29
C LEU A 419 14.96 1.88 14.13
N LEU A 420 15.02 0.67 14.69
CA LEU A 420 16.14 -0.27 14.58
C LEU A 420 15.63 -1.63 14.09
N LEU A 421 16.04 -2.00 12.89
CA LEU A 421 15.75 -3.30 12.27
C LEU A 421 16.92 -4.25 12.57
N GLY A 422 16.66 -5.25 13.42
CA GLY A 422 17.60 -6.30 13.76
C GLY A 422 17.29 -7.61 13.04
N GLY A 423 18.33 -8.42 12.79
CA GLY A 423 18.19 -9.71 12.12
C GLY A 423 17.76 -9.60 10.66
N ALA A 424 18.08 -8.48 10.00
CA ALA A 424 17.75 -8.24 8.61
C ALA A 424 18.23 -9.41 7.72
N ILE A 425 17.33 -9.86 6.86
CA ILE A 425 17.58 -10.88 5.84
C ILE A 425 18.15 -10.18 4.62
N GLY A 426 19.16 -10.80 4.03
CA GLY A 426 19.59 -10.53 2.67
C GLY A 426 20.72 -11.47 2.30
N SER A 427 21.29 -11.27 1.12
CA SER A 427 22.17 -12.25 0.51
C SER A 427 23.62 -12.09 0.97
N ASP A 428 24.28 -13.20 1.28
CA ASP A 428 25.72 -13.25 1.45
C ASP A 428 26.46 -13.25 0.10
N ALA A 429 27.80 -13.30 0.12
CA ALA A 429 28.62 -13.29 -1.10
C ALA A 429 28.36 -14.48 -2.06
N SER A 430 27.70 -15.55 -1.58
CA SER A 430 27.29 -16.68 -2.42
C SER A 430 25.90 -16.51 -3.04
N GLY A 431 25.20 -15.41 -2.74
CA GLY A 431 23.81 -15.18 -3.11
C GLY A 431 22.81 -15.91 -2.20
N THR A 432 23.26 -16.53 -1.10
CA THR A 432 22.38 -17.23 -0.17
C THR A 432 21.83 -16.26 0.86
N ASN A 433 20.51 -16.28 1.10
CA ASN A 433 19.90 -15.43 2.11
C ASN A 433 20.25 -15.86 3.54
N VAL A 434 20.57 -14.89 4.39
CA VAL A 434 21.00 -15.07 5.78
C VAL A 434 20.50 -13.94 6.69
N ASN A 435 20.30 -14.21 7.98
CA ASN A 435 20.09 -13.18 9.02
C ASN A 435 21.43 -12.64 9.56
N ALA A 436 22.38 -12.33 8.68
CA ALA A 436 23.74 -11.91 9.07
C ALA A 436 24.06 -10.47 8.63
N ILE A 437 23.06 -9.71 8.19
CA ILE A 437 23.25 -8.31 7.82
C ILE A 437 23.27 -7.45 9.08
N GLU A 438 24.15 -6.45 9.08
CA GLU A 438 24.21 -5.44 10.13
C GLU A 438 22.83 -4.82 10.40
N PRO A 439 22.51 -4.48 11.66
CA PRO A 439 21.28 -3.79 11.98
C PRO A 439 21.12 -2.49 11.17
N ILE A 440 19.90 -2.23 10.71
CA ILE A 440 19.56 -1.04 9.94
C ILE A 440 18.84 -0.05 10.85
N ARG A 441 19.31 1.19 10.87
CA ARG A 441 18.70 2.30 11.61
C ARG A 441 17.98 3.22 10.64
N SER A 442 16.72 3.53 10.92
CA SER A 442 15.98 4.58 10.23
C SER A 442 15.54 5.64 11.22
N ARG A 443 15.93 6.90 10.99
CA ARG A 443 15.59 8.04 11.84
C ARG A 443 15.19 9.22 10.98
N GLY A 444 14.21 9.99 11.44
CA GLY A 444 13.78 11.16 10.67
C GLY A 444 12.73 12.00 11.36
N ILE A 445 12.39 13.09 10.67
CA ILE A 445 11.30 13.99 10.99
C ILE A 445 10.32 13.99 9.82
N GLU A 446 9.05 13.90 10.13
CA GLU A 446 7.92 14.01 9.20
C GLU A 446 7.08 15.21 9.63
N ALA A 447 6.71 16.07 8.69
CA ALA A 447 5.84 17.21 8.95
C ALA A 447 4.74 17.29 7.90
N ARG A 448 3.55 17.73 8.30
CA ARG A 448 2.40 17.94 7.43
C ARG A 448 1.62 19.17 7.85
N VAL A 449 1.12 19.90 6.85
CA VAL A 449 0.16 20.98 7.00
C VAL A 449 -1.00 20.71 6.05
N ASP A 450 -2.22 20.83 6.55
CA ASP A 450 -3.46 20.89 5.78
C ASP A 450 -4.19 22.17 6.17
N ALA A 451 -4.63 22.97 5.21
CA ALA A 451 -5.32 24.22 5.49
C ALA A 451 -6.45 24.43 4.47
N ARG A 452 -7.70 24.53 4.94
CA ARG A 452 -8.77 25.10 4.12
C ARG A 452 -8.67 26.63 4.23
N VAL A 453 -8.21 27.27 3.15
CA VAL A 453 -7.91 28.71 3.12
C VAL A 453 -9.12 29.54 2.68
N SER A 454 -10.09 28.92 2.01
CA SER A 454 -11.38 29.53 1.67
C SER A 454 -12.46 28.46 1.51
N ALA A 455 -13.70 28.88 1.21
CA ALA A 455 -14.77 27.95 0.90
C ALA A 455 -14.47 27.04 -0.30
N PHE A 456 -13.62 27.52 -1.23
CA PHE A 456 -13.32 26.87 -2.51
C PHE A 456 -11.85 26.42 -2.65
N ALA A 457 -10.99 26.66 -1.66
CA ALA A 457 -9.57 26.37 -1.78
C ALA A 457 -9.01 25.70 -0.51
N SER A 458 -8.26 24.63 -0.72
CA SER A 458 -7.50 23.92 0.30
C SER A 458 -6.04 23.79 -0.13
N LEU A 459 -5.12 23.96 0.81
CA LEU A 459 -3.69 23.78 0.62
C LEU A 459 -3.21 22.61 1.48
N TYR A 460 -2.22 21.89 0.98
CA TYR A 460 -1.48 20.94 1.79
C TYR A 460 0.03 21.03 1.49
N ALA A 461 0.83 20.68 2.49
CA ALA A 461 2.26 20.52 2.35
C ALA A 461 2.73 19.37 3.25
N THR A 462 3.66 18.56 2.76
CA THR A 462 4.32 17.49 3.50
C THR A 462 5.83 17.64 3.34
N TRP A 463 6.56 17.24 4.39
CA TRP A 463 8.01 17.19 4.36
C TRP A 463 8.50 15.95 5.12
N THR A 464 9.55 15.33 4.63
CA THR A 464 10.23 14.21 5.27
C THR A 464 11.74 14.39 5.15
N GLY A 465 12.40 14.52 6.29
CA GLY A 465 13.84 14.45 6.41
C GLY A 465 14.23 13.16 7.11
N SER A 466 14.92 12.24 6.44
CA SER A 466 15.28 10.95 7.03
C SER A 466 16.70 10.50 6.69
N ARG A 467 17.24 9.62 7.53
CA ARG A 467 18.53 8.96 7.32
C ARG A 467 18.37 7.48 7.63
N VAL A 468 18.75 6.65 6.67
CA VAL A 468 18.72 5.19 6.77
C VAL A 468 20.15 4.67 6.63
N THR A 469 20.66 4.03 7.69
CA THR A 469 22.06 3.61 7.76
C THR A 469 22.23 2.22 8.35
N THR A 470 23.31 1.54 7.99
CA THR A 470 23.79 0.34 8.68
C THR A 470 24.32 0.68 10.08
N ALA A 471 24.70 -0.33 10.86
CA ALA A 471 25.33 -0.15 12.16
C ALA A 471 26.67 0.60 12.04
N ALA A 472 27.42 0.36 10.96
CA ALA A 472 28.64 1.11 10.61
C ALA A 472 28.39 2.57 10.16
N GLY A 473 27.13 3.02 10.08
CA GLY A 473 26.78 4.40 9.70
C GLY A 473 26.79 4.66 8.19
N GLN A 474 26.94 3.62 7.37
CA GLN A 474 26.89 3.73 5.92
C GLN A 474 25.44 3.80 5.42
N ALA A 475 25.19 4.51 4.32
CA ALA A 475 23.88 4.51 3.68
C ALA A 475 23.53 3.08 3.22
N THR A 476 22.28 2.67 3.45
CA THR A 476 21.83 1.35 2.99
C THR A 476 21.51 1.38 1.49
N PRO A 477 21.78 0.28 0.77
CA PRO A 477 21.13 0.05 -0.52
C PRO A 477 19.60 0.18 -0.37
N TYR A 478 18.91 0.59 -1.43
CA TYR A 478 17.45 0.76 -1.42
C TYR A 478 16.93 1.87 -0.49
N GLY A 479 17.79 2.72 0.06
CA GLY A 479 17.34 3.84 0.90
C GLY A 479 16.50 4.88 0.12
N PRO A 480 15.58 5.57 0.80
CA PRO A 480 14.84 6.67 0.19
C PRO A 480 15.74 7.91 -0.01
N PRO A 481 15.29 8.91 -0.80
CA PRO A 481 15.81 10.27 -0.71
C PRO A 481 15.86 10.78 0.74
N PRO A 482 17.00 11.33 1.21
CA PRO A 482 17.10 11.87 2.56
C PRO A 482 16.18 13.06 2.83
N GLN A 483 15.74 13.75 1.77
CA GLN A 483 14.85 14.90 1.81
C GLN A 483 13.76 14.70 0.78
N MET A 484 12.50 14.81 1.20
CA MET A 484 11.33 14.77 0.33
C MET A 484 10.36 15.86 0.78
N ALA A 485 9.66 16.47 -0.18
CA ALA A 485 8.58 17.39 0.11
C ALA A 485 7.50 17.28 -0.96
N SER A 486 6.24 17.41 -0.57
CA SER A 486 5.14 17.51 -1.53
C SER A 486 4.22 18.64 -1.09
N GLY A 487 3.48 19.22 -2.02
CA GLY A 487 2.49 20.22 -1.67
C GLY A 487 1.60 20.55 -2.83
N GLY A 488 0.49 21.21 -2.56
CA GLY A 488 -0.45 21.55 -3.61
C GLY A 488 -1.62 22.36 -3.14
N ALA A 489 -2.35 22.86 -4.13
CA ALA A 489 -3.63 23.53 -3.96
C ALA A 489 -4.72 22.69 -4.62
N ILE A 490 -5.81 22.48 -3.89
CA ILE A 490 -7.05 21.89 -4.37
C ILE A 490 -8.10 22.99 -4.39
N LEU A 491 -8.60 23.29 -5.57
CA LEU A 491 -9.66 24.27 -5.81
C LEU A 491 -10.95 23.52 -6.11
N HIS A 492 -12.06 23.90 -5.50
CA HIS A 492 -13.34 23.24 -5.74
C HIS A 492 -14.52 24.20 -5.61
N ASP A 493 -15.52 24.03 -6.46
CA ASP A 493 -16.85 24.63 -6.33
C ASP A 493 -17.93 23.59 -6.71
N ASP A 494 -19.16 24.04 -7.00
CA ASP A 494 -20.26 23.14 -7.34
C ASP A 494 -20.08 22.42 -8.69
N ALA A 495 -19.27 22.98 -9.59
CA ALA A 495 -19.04 22.48 -10.94
C ALA A 495 -17.61 22.00 -11.17
N TRP A 496 -16.62 22.60 -10.53
CA TRP A 496 -15.20 22.36 -10.74
C TRP A 496 -14.53 21.69 -9.55
N LEU A 497 -13.59 20.80 -9.83
CA LEU A 497 -12.55 20.37 -8.90
C LEU A 497 -11.22 20.36 -9.64
N ALA A 498 -10.25 21.13 -9.16
CA ALA A 498 -8.93 21.22 -9.75
C ALA A 498 -7.84 21.04 -8.70
N ARG A 499 -6.70 20.50 -9.13
CA ARG A 499 -5.51 20.33 -8.30
C ARG A 499 -4.29 20.76 -9.09
N VAL A 500 -3.41 21.50 -8.44
CA VAL A 500 -2.01 21.65 -8.86
C VAL A 500 -1.14 21.22 -7.69
N SER A 501 -0.18 20.34 -7.94
CA SER A 501 0.75 19.88 -6.92
C SER A 501 2.19 19.89 -7.41
N PHE A 502 3.11 19.88 -6.46
CA PHE A 502 4.50 19.55 -6.68
C PHE A 502 4.95 18.40 -5.78
N ARG A 503 5.97 17.67 -6.23
CA ARG A 503 6.71 16.67 -5.46
C ARG A 503 8.20 16.83 -5.69
N TYR A 504 8.94 17.13 -4.62
CA TYR A 504 10.38 17.18 -4.59
C TYR A 504 10.95 15.86 -4.02
N LEU A 505 11.82 15.24 -4.80
CA LEU A 505 12.62 14.08 -4.41
C LEU A 505 14.08 14.52 -4.34
N GLY A 506 14.68 14.46 -3.15
CA GLY A 506 16.08 14.81 -2.96
C GLY A 506 17.03 13.82 -3.63
N ARG A 507 18.27 14.26 -3.84
CA ARG A 507 19.35 13.41 -4.36
C ARG A 507 19.60 12.24 -3.42
N LYS A 508 19.81 11.05 -3.96
CA LYS A 508 20.14 9.85 -3.19
C LYS A 508 21.27 9.06 -3.81
N GLU A 509 21.85 8.20 -2.97
CA GLU A 509 22.85 7.23 -3.41
C GLU A 509 22.21 6.18 -4.34
N GLY A 510 22.99 5.73 -5.33
CA GLY A 510 22.59 4.69 -6.25
C GLY A 510 22.33 3.37 -5.55
N ILE A 511 21.34 2.65 -6.06
CA ILE A 511 20.94 1.35 -5.53
C ILE A 511 22.03 0.28 -5.78
N LEU A 512 22.85 0.46 -6.82
CA LEU A 512 23.92 -0.45 -7.24
C LEU A 512 25.25 -0.17 -6.54
N ARG A 513 25.29 0.74 -5.56
CA ARG A 513 26.51 1.09 -4.82
C ARG A 513 27.19 -0.09 -4.14
N HIS A 514 26.40 -1.05 -3.68
CA HIS A 514 26.91 -2.30 -3.12
C HIS A 514 27.60 -3.21 -4.15
N MET A 515 27.42 -2.96 -5.45
CA MET A 515 28.10 -3.64 -6.54
C MET A 515 29.30 -2.84 -7.10
N GLY A 516 29.76 -1.82 -6.37
CA GLY A 516 30.95 -1.03 -6.73
C GLY A 516 30.68 0.20 -7.61
N ASP A 517 29.42 0.52 -7.88
CA ASP A 517 29.02 1.69 -8.68
C ASP A 517 28.65 2.89 -7.78
N GLU A 518 29.47 3.94 -7.75
CA GLU A 518 29.20 5.15 -6.97
C GLU A 518 28.15 6.09 -7.59
N GLY A 519 27.40 5.64 -8.60
CA GLY A 519 26.31 6.38 -9.22
C GLY A 519 25.33 6.96 -8.19
N ARG A 520 24.81 8.16 -8.48
CA ARG A 520 23.79 8.83 -7.68
C ARG A 520 22.54 9.05 -8.52
N VAL A 521 21.38 8.95 -7.87
CA VAL A 521 20.12 9.37 -8.48
C VAL A 521 19.93 10.86 -8.18
N ALA A 522 19.81 11.65 -9.23
CA ALA A 522 19.63 13.10 -9.14
C ALA A 522 18.32 13.47 -8.42
N ASP A 523 18.25 14.70 -7.91
CA ASP A 523 17.02 15.26 -7.38
C ASP A 523 16.01 15.57 -8.50
N ALA A 524 14.73 15.58 -8.15
CA ALA A 524 13.65 15.82 -9.10
C ALA A 524 12.56 16.70 -8.46
N LEU A 525 12.06 17.66 -9.22
CA LEU A 525 10.87 18.44 -8.88
C LEU A 525 9.80 18.18 -9.94
N LEU A 526 8.78 17.43 -9.55
CA LEU A 526 7.63 17.11 -10.39
C LEU A 526 6.52 18.10 -10.10
N VAL A 527 5.79 18.46 -11.14
CA VAL A 527 4.59 19.28 -11.05
C VAL A 527 3.49 18.57 -11.80
N ASP A 528 2.33 18.40 -11.17
CA ASP A 528 1.16 17.75 -11.77
C ASP A 528 -0.05 18.66 -11.68
N ALA A 529 -0.94 18.52 -12.65
CA ALA A 529 -2.20 19.25 -12.70
C ALA A 529 -3.36 18.30 -13.02
N TYR A 530 -4.51 18.55 -12.40
CA TYR A 530 -5.76 17.83 -12.62
C TYR A 530 -6.90 18.84 -12.61
N ALA A 531 -7.91 18.63 -13.44
CA ALA A 531 -9.17 19.37 -13.40
C ALA A 531 -10.33 18.48 -13.84
N GLU A 532 -11.45 18.57 -13.15
CA GLU A 532 -12.73 18.01 -13.56
C GLU A 532 -13.83 19.09 -13.53
N HIS A 533 -14.80 18.91 -14.43
CA HIS A 533 -15.96 19.76 -14.59
C HIS A 533 -17.22 18.90 -14.70
N ARG A 534 -18.17 19.15 -13.80
CA ARG A 534 -19.52 18.59 -13.85
C ARG A 534 -20.31 19.27 -14.95
N VAL A 535 -20.37 18.63 -16.12
CA VAL A 535 -21.10 19.12 -17.30
C VAL A 535 -22.61 19.08 -17.07
N THR A 536 -23.09 17.99 -16.46
CA THR A 536 -24.47 17.83 -16.00
C THR A 536 -24.48 17.06 -14.66
N SER A 537 -25.64 16.86 -14.04
CA SER A 537 -25.73 16.06 -12.81
C SER A 537 -25.25 14.61 -12.94
N GLY A 538 -25.17 14.08 -14.17
CA GLY A 538 -24.71 12.71 -14.45
C GLY A 538 -23.53 12.63 -15.41
N VAL A 539 -22.88 13.75 -15.76
CA VAL A 539 -21.75 13.79 -16.70
C VAL A 539 -20.64 14.65 -16.11
N THR A 540 -19.47 14.05 -15.91
CA THR A 540 -18.25 14.75 -15.47
C THR A 540 -17.16 14.56 -16.50
N ALA A 541 -16.60 15.65 -17.01
CA ALA A 541 -15.41 15.62 -17.88
C ALA A 541 -14.18 15.97 -17.06
N TRP A 542 -13.05 15.32 -17.31
CA TRP A 542 -11.81 15.58 -16.57
C TRP A 542 -10.58 15.51 -17.48
N ALA A 543 -9.54 16.19 -17.05
CA ALA A 543 -8.23 16.23 -17.70
C ALA A 543 -7.12 16.21 -16.66
N GLN A 544 -6.00 15.61 -17.03
CA GLN A 544 -4.83 15.53 -16.17
C GLN A 544 -3.55 15.65 -16.97
N ILE A 545 -2.57 16.34 -16.38
CA ILE A 545 -1.19 16.40 -16.85
C ILE A 545 -0.28 15.96 -15.72
N GLY A 546 0.37 14.81 -15.89
CA GLY A 546 1.46 14.34 -15.04
C GLY A 546 2.81 14.79 -15.56
N ASN A 547 3.74 15.12 -14.67
CA ASN A 547 5.08 15.60 -15.01
C ASN A 547 5.03 16.78 -15.99
N LEU A 548 4.30 17.84 -15.62
CA LEU A 548 4.01 19.04 -16.42
C LEU A 548 5.28 19.69 -16.99
N LEU A 549 6.37 19.69 -16.21
CA LEU A 549 7.68 20.22 -16.60
C LEU A 549 8.46 19.31 -17.58
N ASN A 550 7.92 18.14 -17.90
CA ASN A 550 8.54 17.12 -18.73
C ASN A 550 9.96 16.74 -18.25
N LEU A 551 10.12 16.66 -16.94
CA LEU A 551 11.39 16.34 -16.31
C LEU A 551 11.72 14.88 -16.59
N THR A 552 12.95 14.62 -17.01
CA THR A 552 13.48 13.26 -17.02
C THR A 552 14.06 12.96 -15.63
N TYR A 553 13.49 11.99 -14.93
CA TYR A 553 13.91 11.63 -13.58
C TYR A 553 13.86 10.12 -13.34
N GLU A 554 14.51 9.66 -12.27
CA GLU A 554 14.61 8.25 -11.90
C GLU A 554 14.22 8.09 -10.43
N THR A 555 13.45 7.06 -10.09
CA THR A 555 13.23 6.64 -8.69
C THR A 555 14.03 5.39 -8.35
N PHE A 556 14.43 4.64 -9.38
CA PHE A 556 15.33 3.50 -9.34
C PHE A 556 16.48 3.77 -10.31
N GLN A 557 17.72 3.55 -9.88
CA GLN A 557 18.91 3.90 -10.66
C GLN A 557 18.87 3.27 -12.06
N GLY A 558 19.03 4.11 -13.09
CA GLY A 558 19.01 3.71 -14.49
C GLY A 558 17.60 3.52 -15.07
N ARG A 559 16.54 3.52 -14.26
CA ARG A 559 15.16 3.35 -14.73
C ARG A 559 14.47 4.70 -14.80
N PRO A 560 14.40 5.35 -15.98
CA PRO A 560 13.69 6.60 -16.12
C PRO A 560 12.20 6.39 -15.91
N MET A 561 11.59 7.31 -15.17
CA MET A 561 10.15 7.40 -15.01
C MET A 561 9.52 8.03 -16.24
N MET A 562 8.18 7.97 -16.33
CA MET A 562 7.45 8.54 -17.46
C MET A 562 7.76 10.02 -17.72
N PRO A 563 7.84 10.42 -19.00
CA PRO A 563 7.89 11.83 -19.39
C PRO A 563 6.56 12.52 -19.06
N ARG A 564 6.35 13.74 -19.55
CA ARG A 564 5.04 14.40 -19.44
C ARG A 564 3.95 13.52 -20.06
N THR A 565 2.90 13.27 -19.30
CA THR A 565 1.74 12.50 -19.74
C THR A 565 0.47 13.31 -19.61
N VAL A 566 -0.41 13.23 -20.60
CA VAL A 566 -1.73 13.88 -20.61
C VAL A 566 -2.81 12.81 -20.77
N LEU A 567 -3.84 12.85 -19.92
CA LEU A 567 -5.04 12.02 -20.02
C LEU A 567 -6.28 12.91 -19.96
N VAL A 568 -7.29 12.58 -20.74
CA VAL A 568 -8.61 13.22 -20.72
C VAL A 568 -9.68 12.14 -20.69
N GLY A 569 -10.76 12.37 -19.96
CA GLY A 569 -11.82 11.40 -19.81
C GLY A 569 -13.17 11.99 -19.45
N VAL A 570 -14.17 11.12 -19.50
CA VAL A 570 -15.56 11.42 -19.13
C VAL A 570 -16.07 10.30 -18.25
N THR A 571 -16.85 10.66 -17.24
CA THR A 571 -17.58 9.73 -16.37
C THR A 571 -19.08 10.07 -16.45
N LEU A 572 -19.88 9.03 -16.60
CA LEU A 572 -21.33 9.05 -16.67
C LEU A 572 -21.88 8.31 -15.45
N ASP A 573 -22.67 9.01 -14.64
CA ASP A 573 -23.36 8.45 -13.47
C ASP A 573 -24.86 8.40 -13.76
N HIS A 574 -25.44 7.20 -13.66
CA HIS A 574 -26.85 6.97 -13.87
C HIS A 574 -27.48 6.36 -12.61
N VAL A 575 -28.50 7.03 -12.08
CA VAL A 575 -29.40 6.47 -11.07
C VAL A 575 -30.59 5.88 -11.83
N LEU A 576 -30.80 4.56 -11.70
CA LEU A 576 -31.87 3.82 -12.37
C LEU A 576 -33.04 3.54 -11.44
#